data_AF-A0A534J8M0-F1
#
_entry.id   AF-A0A534J8M0-F1
#
_cell.length_a   1.000
_cell.length_b   1.000
_cell.length_c   1.000
_cell.angle_alpha   90.00
_cell.angle_beta   90.00
_cell.angle_gamma   90.00
#
_symmetry.space_group_name_H-M   'P 1'
#
loop_
_entity.id
_entity.type
_entity.pdbx_description
1 polymer ?
#
loop_
_entity_poly.entity_id
_entity_poly.type
_entity_poly.pdbx_seq_one_letter_code
_entity_poly.pdbx_strand_id
1 'polypeptide(L)' 'MIANEEWHRKHPLGRNASLNDRVRWHVDHTENCGCRPIPESVKRALRRRGVHPEVSLQM' A
#
# COMPACT_ATOMS: atom_id res chain seq x y z
N MET A 1 -13.07 11.37 5.02
CA MET A 1 -12.29 10.39 5.82
C MET A 1 -11.10 11.12 6.42
N ILE A 2 -10.76 10.83 7.66
CA ILE A 2 -9.65 11.47 8.38
C ILE A 2 -8.39 10.64 8.12
N ALA A 3 -7.30 11.26 7.69
CA ALA A 3 -6.03 10.58 7.50
C ALA A 3 -5.32 10.41 8.85
N ASN A 4 -4.70 9.25 9.08
CA ASN A 4 -3.84 9.02 10.23
C ASN A 4 -2.51 9.78 10.03
N GLU A 5 -2.46 11.01 10.52
CA GLU A 5 -1.30 11.90 10.38
C GLU A 5 -0.03 11.33 11.00
N GLU A 6 -0.13 10.65 12.14
CA GLU A 6 1.02 10.02 12.80
C GLU A 6 1.65 8.95 11.92
N TRP A 7 0.82 8.11 11.29
CA TRP A 7 1.30 7.09 10.38
C TRP A 7 1.97 7.71 9.15
N HIS A 8 1.37 8.75 8.55
CA HIS A 8 1.98 9.44 7.42
C HIS A 8 3.32 10.12 7.76
N ARG A 9 3.49 10.62 8.99
CA ARG A 9 4.75 11.21 9.47
C ARG A 9 5.83 10.15 9.68
N LYS A 10 5.48 8.98 10.21
CA LYS A 10 6.42 7.86 10.44
C LYS A 10 6.76 7.08 9.18
N HIS A 11 5.82 7.00 8.23
CA HIS A 11 5.95 6.26 6.99
C HIS A 11 5.75 7.19 5.78
N PRO A 12 6.66 8.13 5.48
CA PRO A 12 6.60 8.91 4.26
C PRO A 12 7.04 8.07 3.06
N LEU A 13 6.23 8.05 1.99
CA LEU A 13 6.62 7.41 0.73
C LEU A 13 7.55 8.34 -0.05
N GLY A 14 8.83 7.97 -0.16
CA GLY A 14 9.81 8.74 -0.93
C GLY A 14 9.41 8.91 -2.40
N ARG A 15 9.78 10.06 -3.00
CA ARG A 15 9.42 10.42 -4.39
C ARG A 15 9.89 9.38 -5.42
N ASN A 16 11.03 8.75 -5.17
CA ASN A 16 11.64 7.70 -6.00
C ASN A 16 11.50 6.29 -5.39
N ALA A 17 10.55 6.08 -4.48
CA ALA A 17 10.29 4.77 -3.91
C ALA A 17 10.02 3.76 -5.03
N SER A 18 10.71 2.61 -4.95
CA SER A 18 10.57 1.54 -5.94
C SER A 18 9.15 1.02 -5.93
N LEU A 19 8.73 0.36 -7.02
CA LEU A 19 7.41 -0.28 -7.07
C LEU A 19 7.17 -1.23 -5.89
N ASN A 20 8.22 -1.91 -5.40
CA ASN A 20 8.11 -2.77 -4.21
C ASN A 20 7.79 -1.98 -2.94
N ASP A 21 8.51 -0.89 -2.70
CA ASP A 21 8.29 -0.02 -1.53
C ASP A 21 6.92 0.63 -1.58
N ARG A 22 6.48 1.04 -2.78
CA ARG A 22 5.13 1.57 -3.00
C ARG A 22 4.05 0.54 -2.69
N VAL A 23 4.23 -0.71 -3.11
CA VAL A 23 3.32 -1.81 -2.78
C VAL A 23 3.25 -2.00 -1.27
N ARG A 24 4.40 -2.19 -0.60
CA ARG A 24 4.45 -2.43 0.84
C ARG A 24 3.81 -1.28 1.62
N TRP A 25 4.19 -0.05 1.28
CA TRP A 25 3.61 1.15 1.87
C TRP A 25 2.09 1.20 1.72
N HIS A 26 1.56 0.85 0.54
CA HIS A 26 0.12 0.87 0.31
C HIS A 26 -0.64 -0.22 1.07
N VAL A 27 -0.02 -1.38 1.31
CA VAL A 27 -0.59 -2.45 2.15
C VAL A 27 -0.64 -2.00 3.61
N ASP A 28 0.49 -1.55 4.17
CA ASP A 28 0.54 -1.00 5.53
C ASP A 28 -0.43 0.19 5.69
N HIS A 29 -0.50 1.06 4.67
CA HIS A 29 -1.43 2.19 4.65
C HIS A 29 -2.88 1.75 4.74
N THR A 30 -3.29 0.70 4.02
CA THR A 30 -4.68 0.22 4.07
C THR A 30 -5.04 -0.36 5.44
N GLU A 31 -4.09 -0.94 6.17
CA GLU A 31 -4.31 -1.49 7.51
C GLU A 31 -4.33 -0.40 8.60
N ASN A 32 -3.53 0.66 8.47
CA ASN A 32 -3.34 1.67 9.52
C ASN A 32 -4.13 2.98 9.32
N CYS A 33 -4.47 3.32 8.07
CA CYS A 33 -5.05 4.61 7.71
C CYS A 33 -6.23 4.46 6.75
N GLY A 34 -6.02 3.79 5.61
CA GLY A 34 -7.05 3.56 4.60
C GLY A 34 -7.60 4.83 3.95
N CYS A 35 -6.99 6.01 4.17
CA CYS A 35 -7.54 7.29 3.72
C CYS A 35 -7.65 7.44 2.19
N ARG A 36 -6.93 6.59 1.46
CA ARG A 36 -6.84 6.59 0.01
C ARG A 36 -6.73 5.16 -0.53
N PRO A 37 -7.49 4.82 -1.59
CA PRO A 37 -7.39 3.50 -2.22
C PRO A 37 -6.04 3.30 -2.91
N ILE A 38 -5.65 2.03 -3.05
CA ILE A 38 -4.42 1.63 -3.74
C ILE A 38 -4.54 2.04 -5.22
N PRO A 39 -3.54 2.77 -5.78
CA PRO A 39 -3.58 3.18 -7.18
C PRO A 39 -3.38 2.01 -8.14
N GLU A 40 -3.95 2.11 -9.35
CA GLU A 40 -3.93 1.05 -10.37
C GLU A 40 -2.51 0.59 -10.76
N SER A 41 -1.53 1.49 -10.78
CA SER A 41 -0.14 1.14 -11.04
C SER A 41 0.43 0.14 -10.02
N VAL A 42 0.02 0.28 -8.75
CA VAL A 42 0.43 -0.60 -7.65
C VAL A 42 -0.35 -1.91 -7.70
N LYS A 43 -1.67 -1.86 -7.95
CA LYS A 43 -2.48 -3.08 -8.17
C LYS A 43 -1.97 -3.91 -9.35
N ARG A 44 -1.58 -3.28 -10.46
CA ARG A 44 -1.02 -3.96 -11.63
C ARG A 44 0.30 -4.63 -11.30
N ALA A 45 1.13 -4.02 -10.45
CA ALA A 45 2.38 -4.61 -10.00
C ALA A 45 2.17 -5.78 -9.02
N LEU A 46 1.18 -5.69 -8.13
CA LEU A 46 0.74 -6.80 -7.27
C LEU A 46 0.28 -8.00 -8.12
N ARG A 47 -0.63 -7.77 -9.08
CA ARG A 47 -1.11 -8.81 -10.00
C ARG A 47 0.02 -9.45 -10.82
N ARG A 48 0.99 -8.66 -11.30
CA ARG A 48 2.15 -9.19 -12.05
C ARG A 48 3.06 -10.09 -11.20
N ARG A 49 3.04 -9.93 -9.89
CA ARG A 49 3.82 -10.72 -8.94
C ARG A 49 3.08 -11.97 -8.44
N GLY A 50 1.86 -12.22 -8.93
CA GLY A 50 0.99 -13.29 -8.43
C GLY A 50 0.42 -13.02 -7.04
N VAL A 51 0.63 -11.82 -6.49
CA VAL A 51 0.08 -11.42 -5.19
C VAL A 51 -1.28 -10.78 -5.47
N HIS A 52 -2.35 -11.54 -5.27
CA HIS A 52 -3.70 -10.98 -5.25
C HIS A 52 -3.91 -10.26 -3.91
N PRO A 53 -4.23 -8.95 -3.90
CA PRO A 53 -4.44 -8.18 -2.67
C PRO A 53 -5.65 -8.66 -1.84
N GLU A 54 -6.42 -9.65 -2.33
CA GLU A 54 -7.52 -10.28 -1.58
C GLU A 54 -7.11 -11.60 -0.90
N VAL A 55 -5.97 -12.21 -1.25
CA VAL A 55 -5.57 -13.55 -0.78
C VAL A 55 -4.31 -13.47 0.10
N SER A 56 -4.46 -12.89 1.29
CA SER A 56 -3.55 -13.15 2.41
C SER A 56 -4.26 -13.72 3.63
N LEU A 57 -5.52 -14.15 3.50
CA LEU A 57 -6.24 -14.86 4.55
C LEU A 57 -6.61 -16.27 4.09
N GLN A 58 -5.60 -17.13 3.94
CA GLN A 58 -5.74 -18.59 4.05
C GLN A 58 -4.35 -19.22 3.95
N MET A 59 -3.68 -19.35 5.11
CA MET A 59 -3.20 -20.65 5.62
C MET A 59 -3.28 -20.61 7.14
#